data_AF-D4DHC6-F1
#
_entry.id   AF-D4DHC6-F1
#
_cell.length_a   1.000
_cell.length_b   1.000
_cell.length_c   1.000
_cell.angle_alpha   90.00
_cell.angle_beta   90.00
_cell.angle_gamma   90.00
#
_symmetry.space_group_name_H-M   'P 1'
#
loop_
_entity.id
_entity.type
_entity.pdbx_description
1 polymer ?
#
loop_
_entity_poly.entity_id
_entity_poly.type
_entity_poly.pdbx_seq_one_letter_code
_entity_poly.pdbx_strand_id
1 'polypeptide(L)'
;MLSVFNTAAVTIVNYESAYDPHSPNLQRRGIGREDWAKAVVNGADEKSPRWRHLLLLGGLLLGFEGQNRRGLSYALRKKLEAALVTGIQLALDELRSSPAIAAYTIVLVLNYTFELLSDWERSRINYDVLLPVLADAAFMSPEGLESGYFLGSIDRGIEEIPGQGKFCWKEDSPSYYQAKDILMRPLVASFGPLSRLIAHAVENTSNCGQVIQVLDSLFELSRTLMVQWRQNKLSEIDQSEESEFLDTASLQTTVPTLWKLLNIPLFSFIIVLRAILGRVLNDPILAADRSSPFIASKSLKSLRHLAFITARAGYSSSSQYVFVNLTAIDILAQYPDLSEDFLEEIRPSDSSKIPAHPLDRCLDLFFLNTAEHFSLIVSPMLNERLLLSAAQPYLAAGGNNHLLEIFESAHSVVLAVLAAPQSANMAAKHLPSYVDTLFTVFPQNLSARQFRLAFKTILKITAPPSPLANSQPYLPSVLLQLLYDRAISAPTTPLLPPATDSNPNPAPEDLSEQGVLTITIIDGLPYLRVELLEDWLDLTVDLINRIHDQEIRRKCQEKFWDTSSNGDMDVERANFCVTWWSTRSGRDMLLRKSEEEDTQLYSMSGGVAMQLIQSKL
;
A
#
# COMPACT_ATOMS: atom_id res chain seq x y z
N MET A 1 28.53 0.77 27.94
CA MET A 1 28.64 -0.22 29.03
C MET A 1 28.08 -1.60 28.65
N LEU A 2 26.89 -1.71 28.07
CA LEU A 2 26.36 -3.00 27.56
C LEU A 2 27.35 -3.71 26.62
N SER A 3 27.94 -2.96 25.68
CA SER A 3 28.98 -3.46 24.76
C SER A 3 30.24 -3.95 25.46
N VAL A 4 30.62 -3.38 26.61
CA VAL A 4 31.83 -3.77 27.35
C VAL A 4 31.68 -5.18 27.91
N PHE A 5 30.55 -5.47 28.56
CA PHE A 5 30.26 -6.80 29.09
C PHE A 5 30.03 -7.83 27.98
N ASN A 6 29.36 -7.43 26.89
CA ASN A 6 29.19 -8.27 25.70
C ASN A 6 30.55 -8.67 25.10
N THR A 7 31.40 -7.69 24.78
CA THR A 7 32.73 -7.95 24.20
C THR A 7 33.59 -8.80 25.14
N ALA A 8 33.59 -8.52 26.44
CA ALA A 8 34.34 -9.32 27.42
C ALA A 8 33.89 -10.79 27.44
N ALA A 9 32.58 -11.04 27.44
CA ALA A 9 32.04 -12.40 27.37
C ALA A 9 32.39 -13.10 26.05
N VAL A 10 32.28 -12.40 24.91
CA VAL A 10 32.69 -12.94 23.59
C VAL A 10 34.18 -13.28 23.57
N THR A 11 35.05 -12.43 24.14
CA THR A 11 36.50 -12.70 24.21
C THR A 11 36.80 -13.96 25.00
N ILE A 12 36.08 -14.21 26.11
CA ILE A 12 36.25 -15.42 26.93
C ILE A 12 35.82 -16.66 26.15
N VAL A 13 34.67 -16.62 25.46
CA VAL A 13 34.20 -17.73 24.62
C VAL A 13 35.22 -18.03 23.51
N ASN A 14 35.71 -17.00 22.82
CA ASN A 14 36.68 -17.15 21.75
C ASN A 14 38.00 -17.73 22.26
N TYR A 15 38.49 -17.25 23.41
CA TYR A 15 39.71 -17.75 24.03
C TYR A 15 39.61 -19.24 24.42
N GLU A 16 38.48 -19.67 24.99
CA GLU A 16 38.26 -21.08 25.31
C GLU A 16 38.10 -21.96 24.06
N SER A 17 37.51 -21.43 22.98
CA SER A 17 37.33 -22.17 21.72
C SER A 17 38.61 -22.33 20.89
N ALA A 18 39.56 -21.40 21.04
CA ALA A 18 40.86 -21.44 20.37
C ALA A 18 41.86 -22.40 21.04
N TYR A 19 41.46 -23.06 22.12
CA TYR A 19 42.31 -23.95 22.89
C TYR A 19 42.31 -25.38 22.33
N ASP A 20 43.45 -25.83 21.82
CA ASP A 20 43.62 -27.20 21.33
C ASP A 20 43.98 -28.17 22.49
N PRO A 21 43.14 -29.17 22.80
CA PRO A 21 43.38 -30.10 23.90
C PRO A 21 44.61 -31.02 23.71
N HIS A 22 45.23 -31.04 22.51
CA HIS A 22 46.39 -31.90 22.21
C HIS A 22 47.75 -31.21 22.38
N SER A 23 47.80 -29.95 22.81
CA SER A 23 49.06 -29.25 23.09
C SER A 23 49.44 -29.33 24.58
N PRO A 24 50.43 -30.17 24.97
CA PRO A 24 50.76 -30.45 26.37
C PRO A 24 51.43 -29.28 27.12
N ASN A 25 51.72 -28.15 26.46
CA ASN A 25 52.47 -27.02 27.02
C ASN A 25 51.63 -25.77 27.32
N LEU A 26 50.32 -25.79 27.06
CA LEU A 26 49.41 -24.77 27.56
C LEU A 26 48.69 -25.38 28.76
N GLN A 27 48.93 -24.85 29.95
CA GLN A 27 48.04 -25.03 31.10
C GLN A 27 46.98 -23.94 31.02
N ARG A 28 45.70 -24.27 31.28
CA ARG A 28 44.61 -23.29 31.44
C ARG A 28 45.01 -22.27 32.51
N ARG A 29 45.56 -21.12 32.11
CA ARG A 29 45.73 -19.95 32.98
C ARG A 29 44.51 -19.06 32.83
N GLY A 30 43.52 -19.24 33.69
CA GLY A 30 42.33 -18.38 33.71
C GLY A 30 41.18 -18.93 34.55
N ILE A 31 40.30 -18.03 34.99
CA ILE A 31 39.00 -18.38 35.57
C ILE A 31 38.13 -18.94 34.43
N GLY A 32 37.48 -20.09 34.62
CA GLY A 32 36.59 -20.66 33.61
C GLY A 32 35.38 -19.75 33.35
N ARG A 33 34.82 -19.79 32.12
CA ARG A 33 33.70 -18.91 31.72
C ARG A 33 32.55 -18.80 32.73
N GLU A 34 32.17 -19.92 33.36
CA GLU A 34 31.06 -19.95 34.32
C GLU A 34 31.42 -19.29 35.64
N ASP A 35 32.65 -19.50 36.12
CA ASP A 35 33.14 -18.91 37.36
C ASP A 35 33.39 -17.41 37.17
N TRP A 36 33.82 -17.01 35.98
CA TRP A 36 33.92 -15.60 35.62
C TRP A 36 32.54 -14.93 35.57
N ALA A 37 31.55 -15.55 34.91
CA ALA A 37 30.19 -15.03 34.86
C ALA A 37 29.59 -14.88 36.26
N LYS A 38 29.76 -15.89 37.13
CA LYS A 38 29.33 -15.82 38.54
C LYS A 38 30.04 -14.71 39.30
N ALA A 39 31.36 -14.56 39.13
CA ALA A 39 32.13 -13.51 39.79
C ALA A 39 31.66 -12.10 39.38
N VAL A 40 31.38 -11.90 38.09
CA VAL A 40 30.87 -10.62 37.56
C VAL A 40 29.48 -10.30 38.13
N VAL A 41 28.56 -11.28 38.15
CA VAL A 41 27.22 -11.10 38.71
C VAL A 41 27.27 -10.85 40.23
N ASN A 42 28.12 -11.56 40.97
CA ASN A 42 28.30 -11.36 42.40
C ASN A 42 28.97 -10.01 42.74
N GLY A 43 29.67 -9.41 41.79
CA GLY A 43 30.25 -8.08 41.93
C GLY A 43 29.26 -6.93 41.76
N ALA A 44 28.01 -7.21 41.40
CA ALA A 44 26.95 -6.20 41.37
C ALA A 44 26.55 -5.81 42.80
N ASP A 45 26.98 -4.62 43.24
CA ASP A 45 26.71 -4.07 44.58
C ASP A 45 25.22 -3.71 44.76
N GLU A 46 24.67 -3.97 45.94
CA GLU A 46 23.31 -3.55 46.34
C GLU A 46 23.12 -2.02 46.34
N LYS A 47 24.21 -1.25 46.42
CA LYS A 47 24.16 0.22 46.39
C LYS A 47 23.91 0.80 45.00
N SER A 48 24.13 0.02 43.94
CA SER A 48 23.90 0.49 42.57
C SER A 48 22.43 0.34 42.19
N PRO A 49 21.84 1.34 41.50
CA PRO A 49 20.44 1.28 41.10
C PRO A 49 20.20 0.12 40.14
N ARG A 50 19.02 -0.53 40.24
CA ARG A 50 18.74 -1.80 39.57
C ARG A 50 18.88 -1.74 38.04
N TRP A 51 18.54 -0.61 37.43
CA TRP A 51 18.68 -0.40 35.98
C TRP A 51 20.13 -0.52 35.48
N ARG A 52 21.15 -0.24 36.32
CA ARG A 52 22.56 -0.44 35.94
C ARG A 52 22.95 -1.91 35.91
N HIS A 53 22.36 -2.72 36.78
CA HIS A 53 22.59 -4.18 36.77
C HIS A 53 22.08 -4.82 35.49
N LEU A 54 21.07 -4.23 34.84
CA LEU A 54 20.57 -4.69 33.54
C LEU A 54 21.64 -4.63 32.45
N LEU A 55 22.49 -3.61 32.45
CA LEU A 55 23.58 -3.48 31.47
C LEU A 55 24.60 -4.62 31.60
N LEU A 56 24.84 -5.06 32.84
CA LEU A 56 25.73 -6.18 33.15
C LEU A 56 25.07 -7.51 32.76
N LEU A 57 23.86 -7.78 33.26
CA LEU A 57 23.15 -9.03 33.01
C LEU A 57 22.84 -9.23 31.53
N GLY A 58 22.32 -8.19 30.87
CA GLY A 58 22.03 -8.22 29.45
C GLY A 58 23.29 -8.33 28.59
N GLY A 59 24.38 -7.67 28.98
CA GLY A 59 25.65 -7.76 28.27
C GLY A 59 26.26 -9.16 28.33
N LEU A 60 26.22 -9.80 29.49
CA LEU A 60 26.64 -11.20 29.65
C LEU A 60 25.78 -12.14 28.81
N LEU A 61 24.45 -11.99 28.86
CA LEU A 61 23.54 -12.85 28.11
C LEU A 61 23.76 -12.72 26.60
N LEU A 62 23.92 -11.49 26.10
CA LEU A 62 24.22 -11.22 24.68
C LEU A 62 25.57 -11.79 24.25
N GLY A 63 26.60 -11.64 25.06
CA GLY A 63 27.94 -12.09 24.70
C GLY A 63 28.05 -13.61 24.67
N PHE A 64 27.45 -14.29 25.64
CA PHE A 64 27.51 -15.75 25.72
C PHE A 64 26.51 -16.48 24.81
N GLU A 65 25.29 -15.96 24.66
CA GLU A 65 24.22 -16.66 23.94
C GLU A 65 23.88 -16.04 22.58
N GLY A 66 24.25 -14.78 22.34
CA GLY A 66 24.01 -14.11 21.07
C GLY A 66 24.68 -14.83 19.90
N GLN A 67 24.11 -14.67 18.70
CA GLN A 67 24.58 -15.34 17.46
C GLN A 67 24.71 -16.87 17.60
N ASN A 68 23.84 -17.51 18.40
CA ASN A 68 23.80 -18.96 18.61
C ASN A 68 25.10 -19.56 19.18
N ARG A 69 25.92 -18.78 19.90
CA ARG A 69 27.21 -19.25 20.45
C ARG A 69 27.06 -20.34 21.52
N ARG A 70 25.93 -20.39 22.24
CA ARG A 70 25.64 -21.38 23.32
C ARG A 70 26.79 -21.48 24.33
N GLY A 71 27.25 -20.32 24.79
CA GLY A 71 28.44 -20.17 25.62
C GLY A 71 28.24 -20.62 27.07
N LEU A 72 27.01 -20.80 27.57
CA LEU A 72 26.77 -21.18 28.97
C LEU A 72 26.13 -22.57 29.09
N SER A 73 26.32 -23.21 30.25
CA SER A 73 25.48 -24.36 30.60
C SER A 73 24.01 -23.94 30.72
N TYR A 74 23.11 -24.87 30.41
CA TYR A 74 21.67 -24.64 30.47
C TYR A 74 21.20 -24.08 31.83
N ALA A 75 21.74 -24.60 32.93
CA ALA A 75 21.39 -24.16 34.28
C ALA A 75 21.82 -22.70 34.55
N LEU A 76 23.03 -22.32 34.12
CA LEU A 76 23.53 -20.97 34.33
C LEU A 76 22.82 -19.96 33.41
N ARG A 77 22.56 -20.35 32.15
CA ARG A 77 21.73 -19.58 31.22
C ARG A 77 20.36 -19.27 31.81
N LYS A 78 19.63 -20.30 32.31
CA LYS A 78 18.32 -20.10 32.95
C LYS A 78 18.38 -19.16 34.15
N LYS A 79 19.41 -19.28 34.98
CA LYS A 79 19.62 -18.36 36.11
C LYS A 79 19.86 -16.93 35.65
N LEU A 80 20.60 -16.73 34.57
CA LEU A 80 20.87 -15.41 34.01
C LEU A 80 19.62 -14.78 33.37
N GLU A 81 18.83 -15.56 32.63
CA GLU A 81 17.53 -15.12 32.09
C GLU A 81 16.59 -14.70 33.23
N ALA A 82 16.42 -15.55 34.24
CA ALA A 82 15.57 -15.26 35.40
C ALA A 82 16.05 -14.05 36.20
N ALA A 83 17.37 -13.88 36.37
CA ALA A 83 17.95 -12.71 37.04
C ALA A 83 17.71 -11.43 36.23
N LEU A 84 17.83 -11.49 34.89
CA LEU A 84 17.57 -10.35 34.01
C LEU A 84 16.11 -9.92 34.10
N VAL A 85 15.16 -10.85 33.99
CA VAL A 85 13.72 -10.54 34.09
C VAL A 85 13.35 -10.00 35.46
N THR A 86 13.88 -10.59 36.53
CA THR A 86 13.66 -10.08 37.91
C THR A 86 14.25 -8.68 38.07
N GLY A 87 15.44 -8.43 37.52
CA GLY A 87 16.05 -7.11 37.50
C GLY A 87 15.21 -6.08 36.74
N ILE A 88 14.60 -6.48 35.61
CA ILE A 88 13.72 -5.61 34.81
C ILE A 88 12.50 -5.20 35.62
N GLN A 89 11.83 -6.15 36.28
CA GLN A 89 10.67 -5.86 37.13
C GLN A 89 11.01 -4.86 38.24
N LEU A 90 12.10 -5.13 38.98
CA LEU A 90 12.55 -4.24 40.05
C LEU A 90 12.92 -2.84 39.52
N ALA A 91 13.56 -2.76 38.35
CA ALA A 91 13.90 -1.48 37.74
C ALA A 91 12.67 -0.71 37.24
N LEU A 92 11.62 -1.41 36.78
CA LEU A 92 10.34 -0.81 36.41
C LEU A 92 9.60 -0.27 37.66
N ASP A 93 9.65 -0.98 38.78
CA ASP A 93 9.04 -0.54 40.04
C ASP A 93 9.72 0.72 40.60
N GLU A 94 11.05 0.82 40.46
CA GLU A 94 11.87 1.96 40.89
C GLU A 94 11.85 3.15 39.91
N LEU A 95 11.13 3.04 38.78
CA LEU A 95 11.24 3.99 37.68
C LEU A 95 10.78 5.41 38.06
N ARG A 96 9.77 5.53 38.93
CA ARG A 96 9.22 6.83 39.39
C ARG A 96 10.25 7.68 40.15
N SER A 97 11.19 7.03 40.82
CA SER A 97 12.28 7.68 41.58
C SER A 97 13.59 7.74 40.81
N SER A 98 13.63 7.20 39.59
CA SER A 98 14.85 7.07 38.79
C SER A 98 14.95 8.17 37.73
N PRO A 99 16.17 8.52 37.27
CA PRO A 99 16.34 9.42 36.15
C PRO A 99 15.79 8.82 34.85
N ALA A 100 15.37 9.66 33.89
CA ALA A 100 14.79 9.22 32.61
C ALA A 100 15.67 8.20 31.85
N ILE A 101 17.00 8.30 31.96
CA ILE A 101 17.94 7.34 31.35
C ILE A 101 17.75 5.89 31.82
N ALA A 102 17.16 5.69 33.01
CA ALA A 102 16.82 4.36 33.50
C ALA A 102 15.79 3.67 32.59
N ALA A 103 14.76 4.40 32.15
CA ALA A 103 13.75 3.91 31.21
C ALA A 103 14.41 3.45 29.90
N TYR A 104 15.22 4.32 29.30
CA TYR A 104 15.89 4.03 28.04
C TYR A 104 16.85 2.85 28.16
N THR A 105 17.50 2.70 29.32
CA THR A 105 18.37 1.55 29.59
C THR A 105 17.58 0.24 29.67
N ILE A 106 16.43 0.23 30.35
CA ILE A 106 15.55 -0.95 30.41
C ILE A 106 15.13 -1.35 28.99
N VAL A 107 14.65 -0.38 28.20
CA VAL A 107 14.19 -0.61 26.81
C VAL A 107 15.32 -1.12 25.93
N LEU A 108 16.50 -0.50 26.00
CA LEU A 108 17.68 -0.90 25.22
C LEU A 108 18.08 -2.34 25.54
N VAL A 109 18.26 -2.67 26.83
CA VAL A 109 18.67 -4.01 27.25
C VAL A 109 17.64 -5.04 26.82
N LEU A 110 16.36 -4.78 27.04
CA LEU A 110 15.30 -5.70 26.66
C LEU A 110 15.25 -5.89 25.15
N ASN A 111 15.32 -4.82 24.35
CA ASN A 111 15.29 -4.91 22.90
C ASN A 111 16.36 -5.87 22.33
N TYR A 112 17.59 -5.79 22.85
CA TYR A 112 18.66 -6.67 22.40
C TYR A 112 18.59 -8.09 22.96
N THR A 113 17.99 -8.29 24.14
CA THR A 113 17.97 -9.60 24.83
C THR A 113 16.68 -10.38 24.65
N PHE A 114 15.59 -9.76 24.19
CA PHE A 114 14.25 -10.34 24.19
C PHE A 114 14.17 -11.66 23.42
N GLU A 115 14.82 -11.74 22.25
CA GLU A 115 14.85 -12.96 21.43
C GLU A 115 15.63 -14.11 22.10
N LEU A 116 16.50 -13.82 23.07
CA LEU A 116 17.29 -14.82 23.81
C LEU A 116 16.53 -15.42 25.01
N LEU A 117 15.54 -14.69 25.53
CA LEU A 117 14.71 -15.13 26.65
C LEU A 117 13.81 -16.30 26.24
N SER A 118 13.67 -17.29 27.12
CA SER A 118 12.65 -18.33 26.97
C SER A 118 11.23 -17.77 27.11
N ASP A 119 10.23 -18.42 26.49
CA ASP A 119 8.83 -17.96 26.54
C ASP A 119 8.27 -17.89 27.96
N TRP A 120 8.75 -18.77 28.84
CA TRP A 120 8.44 -18.72 30.27
C TRP A 120 8.96 -17.43 30.95
N GLU A 121 10.17 -16.99 30.61
CA GLU A 121 10.73 -15.78 31.21
C GLU A 121 10.09 -14.52 30.60
N ARG A 122 9.71 -14.55 29.31
CA ARG A 122 8.93 -13.49 28.66
C ARG A 122 7.57 -13.29 29.33
N SER A 123 6.85 -14.37 29.62
CA SER A 123 5.50 -14.28 30.24
C SER A 123 5.51 -13.73 31.67
N ARG A 124 6.67 -13.72 32.35
CA ARG A 124 6.82 -13.12 33.67
C ARG A 124 6.89 -11.59 33.62
N ILE A 125 7.20 -10.99 32.48
CA ILE A 125 7.34 -9.53 32.37
C ILE A 125 5.99 -8.85 32.57
N ASN A 126 5.96 -7.79 33.40
CA ASN A 126 4.74 -7.00 33.58
C ASN A 126 4.55 -6.03 32.40
N TYR A 127 3.82 -6.48 31.38
CA TYR A 127 3.57 -5.71 30.17
C TYR A 127 2.71 -4.46 30.39
N ASP A 128 1.87 -4.42 31.44
CA ASP A 128 1.05 -3.24 31.75
C ASP A 128 1.89 -2.02 32.14
N VAL A 129 3.03 -2.25 32.80
CA VAL A 129 3.99 -1.20 33.16
C VAL A 129 5.01 -0.97 32.06
N LEU A 130 5.41 -2.03 31.35
CA LEU A 130 6.44 -1.96 30.32
C LEU A 130 5.96 -1.27 29.03
N LEU A 131 4.71 -1.51 28.59
CA LEU A 131 4.21 -1.01 27.31
C LEU A 131 4.31 0.52 27.18
N PRO A 132 3.90 1.34 28.18
CA PRO A 132 4.06 2.79 28.11
C PRO A 132 5.53 3.21 28.05
N VAL A 133 6.40 2.52 28.79
CA VAL A 133 7.84 2.81 28.83
C VAL A 133 8.49 2.54 27.47
N LEU A 134 8.10 1.44 26.80
CA LEU A 134 8.56 1.12 25.45
C LEU A 134 8.10 2.16 24.43
N ALA A 135 6.81 2.52 24.46
CA ALA A 135 6.23 3.48 23.52
C ALA A 135 6.85 4.88 23.71
N ASP A 136 6.96 5.36 24.95
CA ASP A 136 7.57 6.66 25.26
C ASP A 136 9.04 6.71 24.83
N ALA A 137 9.83 5.69 25.19
CA ALA A 137 11.23 5.61 24.80
C ALA A 137 11.42 5.57 23.27
N ALA A 138 10.57 4.85 22.54
CA ALA A 138 10.69 4.72 21.09
C ALA A 138 10.25 5.98 20.35
N PHE A 139 9.11 6.55 20.73
CA PHE A 139 8.43 7.57 19.92
C PHE A 139 8.62 9.00 20.43
N MET A 140 8.64 9.19 21.74
CA MET A 140 8.61 10.54 22.34
C MET A 140 9.98 11.00 22.82
N SER A 141 10.84 10.06 23.21
CA SER A 141 12.12 10.37 23.83
C SER A 141 13.19 10.92 22.87
N PRO A 142 14.20 11.63 23.40
CA PRO A 142 15.37 12.06 22.62
C PRO A 142 16.28 10.90 22.18
N GLU A 143 16.16 9.70 22.75
CA GLU A 143 16.93 8.54 22.28
C GLU A 143 16.21 7.81 21.13
N GLY A 144 14.92 8.09 20.95
CA GLY A 144 14.05 7.57 19.89
C GLY A 144 13.79 8.61 18.81
N LEU A 145 12.50 8.80 18.46
CA LEU A 145 12.07 9.67 17.36
C LEU A 145 11.73 11.12 17.75
N GLU A 146 12.02 11.57 18.98
CA GLU A 146 11.84 12.97 19.40
C GLU A 146 10.43 13.54 19.12
N SER A 147 9.38 12.72 19.23
CA SER A 147 8.00 13.09 18.88
C SER A 147 7.83 13.60 17.44
N GLY A 148 8.77 13.31 16.53
CA GLY A 148 8.76 13.75 15.14
C GLY A 148 9.27 15.17 14.90
N TYR A 149 9.69 15.90 15.93
CA TYR A 149 10.17 17.29 15.79
C TYR A 149 11.46 17.44 14.99
N PHE A 150 12.21 16.34 14.79
CA PHE A 150 13.42 16.35 13.97
C PHE A 150 13.15 16.75 12.51
N LEU A 151 11.94 16.57 11.97
CA LEU A 151 11.64 16.98 10.59
C LEU A 151 11.72 18.50 10.41
N GLY A 152 11.25 19.26 11.40
CA GLY A 152 11.25 20.72 11.34
C GLY A 152 12.66 21.31 11.42
N SER A 153 13.60 20.61 12.07
CA SER A 153 15.00 21.08 12.10
C SER A 153 15.72 20.88 10.77
N ILE A 154 15.26 19.96 9.92
CA ILE A 154 15.84 19.70 8.60
C ILE A 154 15.66 20.89 7.66
N ASP A 155 14.51 21.56 7.71
CA ASP A 155 14.19 22.74 6.87
C ASP A 155 15.27 23.84 6.95
N ARG A 156 15.86 24.03 8.14
CA ARG A 156 16.90 25.05 8.39
C ARG A 156 18.17 24.85 7.57
N GLY A 157 18.46 23.63 7.11
CA GLY A 157 19.63 23.33 6.28
C GLY A 157 19.33 23.27 4.79
N ILE A 158 18.09 23.49 4.37
CA ILE A 158 17.69 23.49 2.97
C ILE A 158 17.78 24.93 2.43
N GLU A 159 18.70 25.13 1.50
CA GLU A 159 18.99 26.42 0.86
C GLU A 159 18.53 26.40 -0.59
N GLU A 160 18.00 27.53 -1.09
CA GLU A 160 17.77 27.70 -2.52
C GLU A 160 19.05 28.19 -3.19
N ILE A 161 19.46 27.56 -4.28
CA ILE A 161 20.64 27.94 -5.06
C ILE A 161 20.29 29.22 -5.85
N PRO A 162 20.95 30.36 -5.57
CA PRO A 162 20.62 31.63 -6.20
C PRO A 162 20.73 31.54 -7.73
N GLY A 163 19.65 31.93 -8.43
CA GLY A 163 19.62 32.02 -9.89
C GLY A 163 19.41 30.68 -10.63
N GLN A 164 19.22 29.57 -9.91
CA GLN A 164 18.93 28.25 -10.52
C GLN A 164 17.54 27.70 -10.17
N GLY A 165 16.86 28.27 -9.16
CA GLY A 165 15.55 27.78 -8.71
C GLY A 165 15.57 26.35 -8.16
N LYS A 166 16.75 25.86 -7.77
CA LYS A 166 16.96 24.52 -7.21
C LYS A 166 17.21 24.60 -5.72
N PHE A 167 16.72 23.62 -4.98
CA PHE A 167 17.04 23.43 -3.57
C PHE A 167 18.29 22.55 -3.40
N CYS A 168 19.07 22.88 -2.38
CA CYS A 168 20.25 22.16 -1.97
C CYS A 168 20.23 21.90 -0.47
N TRP A 169 20.45 20.64 -0.09
CA TRP A 169 20.68 20.23 1.27
C TRP A 169 22.08 19.62 1.38
N LYS A 170 23.03 20.45 1.79
CA LYS A 170 24.45 20.09 1.80
C LYS A 170 24.81 19.09 2.89
N GLU A 171 25.79 18.24 2.62
CA GLU A 171 26.28 17.22 3.56
C GLU A 171 27.04 17.78 4.77
N ASP A 172 27.56 19.01 4.68
CA ASP A 172 28.22 19.72 5.77
C ASP A 172 27.22 20.48 6.66
N SER A 173 25.93 20.44 6.34
CA SER A 173 24.90 21.14 7.11
C SER A 173 24.69 20.50 8.49
N PRO A 174 24.47 21.32 9.54
CA PRO A 174 24.20 20.81 10.88
C PRO A 174 22.93 19.95 10.94
N SER A 175 21.93 20.24 10.09
CA SER A 175 20.70 19.45 10.03
C SER A 175 20.91 18.07 9.43
N TYR A 176 21.82 17.91 8.45
CA TYR A 176 22.19 16.60 7.93
C TYR A 176 22.98 15.77 8.95
N TYR A 177 23.90 16.40 9.70
CA TYR A 177 24.57 15.72 10.82
C TYR A 177 23.59 15.28 11.90
N GLN A 178 22.58 16.10 12.22
CA GLN A 178 21.52 15.71 13.16
C GLN A 178 20.73 14.50 12.66
N ALA A 179 20.34 14.47 11.38
CA ALA A 179 19.62 13.32 10.80
C ALA A 179 20.48 12.04 10.87
N LYS A 180 21.79 12.15 10.60
CA LYS A 180 22.74 11.05 10.75
C LYS A 180 22.90 10.60 12.21
N ASP A 181 22.98 11.54 13.15
CA ASP A 181 23.06 11.23 14.58
C ASP A 181 21.84 10.42 15.04
N ILE A 182 20.63 10.87 14.69
CA ILE A 182 19.38 10.16 15.01
C ILE A 182 19.42 8.73 14.48
N LEU A 183 19.83 8.53 13.22
CA LEU A 183 19.96 7.20 12.61
C LEU A 183 20.98 6.29 13.31
N MET A 184 21.99 6.86 13.96
CA MET A 184 23.03 6.11 14.68
C MET A 184 22.65 5.81 16.14
N ARG A 185 21.59 6.43 16.68
CA ARG A 185 21.15 6.17 18.06
C ARG A 185 20.80 4.70 18.22
N PRO A 186 21.21 4.03 19.31
CA PRO A 186 21.03 2.59 19.47
C PRO A 186 19.57 2.12 19.34
N LEU A 187 18.61 2.88 19.86
CA LEU A 187 17.18 2.55 19.77
C LEU A 187 16.67 2.68 18.32
N VAL A 188 17.09 3.70 17.59
CA VAL A 188 16.71 3.94 16.18
C VAL A 188 17.40 2.95 15.24
N ALA A 189 18.68 2.64 15.46
CA ALA A 189 19.40 1.64 14.70
C ALA A 189 18.79 0.22 14.83
N SER A 190 18.14 -0.05 15.97
CA SER A 190 17.46 -1.32 16.26
C SER A 190 15.93 -1.18 16.36
N PHE A 191 15.35 -0.24 15.61
CA PHE A 191 13.93 0.11 15.72
C PHE A 191 12.99 -1.00 15.25
N GLY A 192 13.42 -1.83 14.28
CA GLY A 192 12.64 -2.98 13.81
C GLY A 192 12.34 -3.99 14.93
N PRO A 193 13.37 -4.56 15.60
CA PRO A 193 13.19 -5.34 16.82
C PRO A 193 12.40 -4.62 17.91
N LEU A 194 12.63 -3.31 18.11
CA LEU A 194 11.92 -2.54 19.13
C LEU A 194 10.41 -2.45 18.84
N SER A 195 10.05 -2.25 17.58
CA SER A 195 8.66 -2.22 17.13
C SER A 195 7.98 -3.57 17.32
N ARG A 196 8.69 -4.68 17.07
CA ARG A 196 8.19 -6.04 17.35
C ARG A 196 8.01 -6.29 18.85
N LEU A 197 8.92 -5.76 19.68
CA LEU A 197 8.78 -5.83 21.15
C LEU A 197 7.58 -5.02 21.64
N ILE A 198 7.35 -3.81 21.10
CA ILE A 198 6.15 -3.02 21.39
C ILE A 198 4.89 -3.78 20.97
N ALA A 199 4.86 -4.34 19.76
CA ALA A 199 3.75 -5.16 19.27
C ALA A 199 3.49 -6.36 20.19
N HIS A 200 4.53 -7.07 20.62
CA HIS A 200 4.38 -8.17 21.57
C HIS A 200 3.84 -7.69 22.93
N ALA A 201 4.29 -6.53 23.42
CA ALA A 201 3.75 -5.94 24.64
C ALA A 201 2.28 -5.54 24.50
N VAL A 202 1.88 -5.01 23.33
CA VAL A 202 0.47 -4.74 22.98
C VAL A 202 -0.35 -6.02 23.04
N GLU A 203 0.14 -7.14 22.53
CA GLU A 203 -0.58 -8.42 22.53
C GLU A 203 -0.73 -9.02 23.95
N ASN A 204 0.23 -8.75 24.85
CA ASN A 204 0.32 -9.43 26.16
C ASN A 204 -0.05 -8.54 27.36
N THR A 205 -0.35 -7.25 27.18
CA THR A 205 -0.83 -6.38 28.28
C THR A 205 -2.24 -6.79 28.71
N SER A 206 -2.54 -6.82 30.00
CA SER A 206 -3.90 -7.07 30.51
C SER A 206 -4.74 -5.79 30.46
N ASN A 207 -4.10 -4.62 30.57
CA ASN A 207 -4.79 -3.34 30.58
C ASN A 207 -5.02 -2.80 29.15
N CYS A 208 -6.25 -2.97 28.65
CA CYS A 208 -6.70 -2.44 27.35
C CYS A 208 -6.55 -0.92 27.22
N GLY A 209 -6.61 -0.17 28.33
CA GLY A 209 -6.42 1.29 28.32
C GLY A 209 -5.00 1.69 27.91
N GLN A 210 -3.99 0.87 28.21
CA GLN A 210 -2.62 1.13 27.79
C GLN A 210 -2.47 0.97 26.27
N VAL A 211 -3.17 -0.01 25.68
CA VAL A 211 -3.20 -0.19 24.22
C VAL A 211 -3.77 1.05 23.52
N ILE A 212 -4.87 1.59 24.05
CA ILE A 212 -5.48 2.83 23.55
C ILE A 212 -4.53 4.02 23.71
N GLN A 213 -3.84 4.12 24.85
CA GLN A 213 -2.86 5.20 25.07
C GLN A 213 -1.67 5.13 24.09
N VAL A 214 -1.21 3.93 23.73
CA VAL A 214 -0.18 3.76 22.69
C VAL A 214 -0.73 4.21 21.32
N LEU A 215 -1.96 3.83 20.97
CA LEU A 215 -2.60 4.31 19.75
C LEU A 215 -2.70 5.84 19.71
N ASP A 216 -3.08 6.47 20.82
CA ASP A 216 -3.15 7.94 20.93
C ASP A 216 -1.79 8.59 20.73
N SER A 217 -0.74 7.99 21.31
CA SER A 217 0.64 8.44 21.15
C SER A 217 1.11 8.34 19.68
N LEU A 218 0.77 7.24 19.01
CA LEU A 218 1.04 7.07 17.57
C LEU A 218 0.27 8.10 16.74
N PHE A 219 -1.01 8.30 17.04
CA PHE A 219 -1.83 9.28 16.34
C PHE A 219 -1.24 10.69 16.43
N GLU A 220 -0.88 11.15 17.64
CA GLU A 220 -0.26 12.47 17.82
C GLU A 220 1.12 12.58 17.16
N LEU A 221 1.94 11.53 17.20
CA LEU A 221 3.21 11.49 16.49
C LEU A 221 3.01 11.60 14.98
N SER A 222 2.09 10.82 14.39
CA SER A 222 1.80 10.88 12.95
C SER A 222 1.34 12.26 12.51
N ARG A 223 0.46 12.89 13.30
CA ARG A 223 -0.01 14.26 13.07
C ARG A 223 1.15 15.25 13.13
N THR A 224 2.05 15.10 14.10
CA THR A 224 3.23 15.95 14.23
C THR A 224 4.15 15.78 13.03
N LEU A 225 4.44 14.56 12.60
CA LEU A 225 5.25 14.28 11.40
C LEU A 225 4.68 14.95 10.15
N MET A 226 3.36 14.83 9.92
CA MET A 226 2.69 15.48 8.79
C MET A 226 2.80 17.01 8.85
N VAL A 227 2.57 17.61 10.03
CA VAL A 227 2.67 19.07 10.20
C VAL A 227 4.10 19.56 10.00
N GLN A 228 5.09 18.85 10.54
CA GLN A 228 6.50 19.20 10.35
C GLN A 228 6.93 19.02 8.89
N TRP A 229 6.42 17.99 8.20
CA TRP A 229 6.66 17.80 6.77
C TRP A 229 6.07 18.95 5.94
N ARG A 230 4.82 19.36 6.21
CA ARG A 230 4.17 20.48 5.51
C ARG A 230 4.95 21.80 5.58
N GLN A 231 5.71 22.00 6.66
CA GLN A 231 6.53 23.21 6.85
C GLN A 231 7.91 23.11 6.18
N ASN A 232 8.26 21.93 5.64
CA ASN A 232 9.56 21.69 5.02
C ASN A 232 9.50 22.04 3.53
N LYS A 233 10.50 22.76 3.03
CA LYS A 233 10.62 23.12 1.59
C LYS A 233 10.62 21.90 0.67
N LEU A 234 11.15 20.75 1.11
CA LEU A 234 11.13 19.52 0.31
C LEU A 234 9.71 18.96 0.11
N SER A 235 8.73 19.36 0.93
CA SER A 235 7.34 18.94 0.77
C SER A 235 6.60 19.64 -0.37
N GLU A 236 7.17 20.74 -0.88
CA GLU A 236 6.67 21.49 -2.04
C GLU A 236 7.06 20.81 -3.37
N ILE A 237 8.01 19.88 -3.33
CA ILE A 237 8.55 19.19 -4.51
C ILE A 237 7.84 17.85 -4.67
N ASP A 238 7.21 17.64 -5.83
CA ASP A 238 6.64 16.35 -6.19
C ASP A 238 7.72 15.33 -6.53
N GLN A 239 7.48 14.04 -6.25
CA GLN A 239 8.47 12.99 -6.53
C GLN A 239 8.92 12.96 -7.99
N SER A 240 7.99 13.25 -8.90
CA SER A 240 8.24 13.29 -10.34
C SER A 240 9.12 14.46 -10.79
N GLU A 241 9.23 15.52 -9.99
CA GLU A 241 9.91 16.78 -10.33
C GLU A 241 11.25 16.93 -9.58
N GLU A 242 11.63 15.97 -8.75
CA GLU A 242 12.83 16.04 -7.91
C GLU A 242 14.12 16.30 -8.69
N SER A 243 14.27 15.67 -9.86
CA SER A 243 15.45 15.87 -10.71
C SER A 243 15.57 17.30 -11.27
N GLU A 244 14.44 18.00 -11.36
CA GLU A 244 14.37 19.39 -11.83
C GLU A 244 14.70 20.35 -10.69
N PHE A 245 14.06 20.19 -9.53
CA PHE A 245 14.15 21.12 -8.40
C PHE A 245 15.25 20.83 -7.40
N LEU A 246 15.88 19.65 -7.40
CA LEU A 246 16.98 19.32 -6.49
C LEU A 246 18.32 19.30 -7.20
N ASP A 247 19.37 19.64 -6.47
CA ASP A 247 20.74 19.44 -6.94
C ASP A 247 21.16 17.96 -6.89
N THR A 248 22.14 17.61 -7.71
CA THR A 248 22.59 16.23 -7.88
C THR A 248 23.20 15.61 -6.62
N ALA A 249 23.87 16.41 -5.78
CA ALA A 249 24.46 15.89 -4.55
C ALA A 249 23.35 15.54 -3.55
N SER A 250 22.36 16.42 -3.38
CA SER A 250 21.21 16.15 -2.50
C SER A 250 20.44 14.91 -2.91
N LEU A 251 20.18 14.74 -4.21
CA LEU A 251 19.50 13.56 -4.76
C LEU A 251 20.22 12.24 -4.45
N GLN A 252 21.56 12.27 -4.44
CA GLN A 252 22.36 11.05 -4.26
C GLN A 252 22.66 10.73 -2.81
N THR A 253 22.69 11.71 -1.90
CA THR A 253 23.21 11.50 -0.55
C THR A 253 22.27 11.95 0.57
N THR A 254 21.86 13.21 0.59
CA THR A 254 21.12 13.77 1.73
C THR A 254 19.64 13.37 1.73
N VAL A 255 18.95 13.50 0.59
CA VAL A 255 17.54 13.12 0.43
C VAL A 255 17.32 11.62 0.69
N PRO A 256 18.11 10.68 0.14
CA PRO A 256 17.97 9.26 0.50
C PRO A 256 18.12 8.97 2.00
N THR A 257 18.97 9.73 2.70
CA THR A 257 19.16 9.58 4.15
C THR A 257 17.91 10.02 4.93
N LEU A 258 17.27 11.13 4.51
CA LEU A 258 15.99 11.56 5.07
C LEU A 258 14.91 10.49 4.88
N TRP A 259 14.79 9.91 3.68
CA TRP A 259 13.78 8.86 3.45
C TRP A 259 14.06 7.58 4.23
N LYS A 260 15.34 7.23 4.43
CA LYS A 260 15.71 6.17 5.36
C LYS A 260 15.22 6.46 6.78
N LEU A 261 15.35 7.70 7.24
CA LEU A 261 14.86 8.12 8.55
C LEU A 261 13.33 8.13 8.64
N LEU A 262 12.61 8.58 7.60
CA LEU A 262 11.15 8.59 7.52
C LEU A 262 10.53 7.19 7.42
N ASN A 263 11.22 6.24 6.80
CA ASN A 263 10.75 4.86 6.72
C ASN A 263 10.72 4.16 8.09
N ILE A 264 11.54 4.59 9.05
CA ILE A 264 11.59 4.01 10.40
C ILE A 264 10.25 4.15 11.14
N PRO A 265 9.67 5.36 11.32
CA PRO A 265 8.33 5.50 11.89
C PRO A 265 7.28 4.76 11.05
N LEU A 266 7.31 4.86 9.71
CA LEU A 266 6.29 4.18 8.89
C LEU A 266 6.21 2.66 9.17
N PHE A 267 7.35 1.97 9.12
CA PHE A 267 7.37 0.52 9.39
C PHE A 267 6.96 0.18 10.83
N SER A 268 7.38 1.01 11.78
CA SER A 268 7.01 0.82 13.19
C SER A 268 5.51 0.97 13.41
N PHE A 269 4.90 2.00 12.83
CA PHE A 269 3.46 2.22 12.87
C PHE A 269 2.71 1.01 12.31
N ILE A 270 3.11 0.51 11.14
CA ILE A 270 2.46 -0.67 10.54
C ILE A 270 2.57 -1.88 11.47
N ILE A 271 3.73 -2.14 12.07
CA ILE A 271 3.93 -3.27 12.99
C ILE A 271 3.06 -3.14 14.25
N VAL A 272 3.04 -1.96 14.88
CA VAL A 272 2.31 -1.74 16.13
C VAL A 272 0.80 -1.67 15.88
N LEU A 273 0.34 -0.97 14.83
CA LEU A 273 -1.07 -0.92 14.45
C LEU A 273 -1.61 -2.29 14.06
N ARG A 274 -0.81 -3.15 13.41
CA ARG A 274 -1.18 -4.55 13.15
C ARG A 274 -1.46 -5.30 14.45
N ALA A 275 -0.59 -5.15 15.45
CA ALA A 275 -0.79 -5.78 16.76
C ALA A 275 -2.03 -5.23 17.49
N ILE A 276 -2.24 -3.91 17.43
CA ILE A 276 -3.43 -3.26 18.02
C ILE A 276 -4.71 -3.80 17.36
N LEU A 277 -4.82 -3.75 16.04
CA LEU A 277 -6.01 -4.22 15.32
C LEU A 277 -6.18 -5.74 15.45
N GLY A 278 -5.10 -6.50 15.38
CA GLY A 278 -5.12 -7.94 15.65
C GLY A 278 -5.65 -8.27 17.05
N ARG A 279 -5.32 -7.44 18.05
CA ARG A 279 -5.88 -7.57 19.39
C ARG A 279 -7.36 -7.15 19.44
N VAL A 280 -7.76 -6.07 18.77
CA VAL A 280 -9.18 -5.66 18.68
C VAL A 280 -10.04 -6.80 18.16
N LEU A 281 -9.57 -7.58 17.17
CA LEU A 281 -10.31 -8.73 16.64
C LEU A 281 -10.49 -9.88 17.64
N ASN A 282 -9.65 -9.97 18.68
CA ASN A 282 -9.62 -11.10 19.62
C ASN A 282 -10.02 -10.73 21.06
N ASP A 283 -10.03 -9.45 21.42
CA ASP A 283 -10.28 -8.95 22.78
C ASP A 283 -11.67 -8.29 22.86
N PRO A 284 -12.64 -8.88 23.58
CA PRO A 284 -14.01 -8.36 23.67
C PRO A 284 -14.12 -6.93 24.20
N ILE A 285 -13.17 -6.49 25.03
CA ILE A 285 -13.20 -5.15 25.62
C ILE A 285 -12.85 -4.10 24.56
N LEU A 286 -11.86 -4.40 23.71
CA LEU A 286 -11.44 -3.52 22.62
C LEU A 286 -12.41 -3.61 21.43
N ALA A 287 -12.96 -4.80 21.16
CA ALA A 287 -13.97 -5.06 20.13
C ALA A 287 -15.33 -4.40 20.41
N ALA A 288 -15.56 -3.89 21.63
CA ALA A 288 -16.82 -3.27 21.99
C ALA A 288 -17.13 -2.04 21.11
N ASP A 289 -18.41 -1.81 20.82
CA ASP A 289 -18.91 -0.72 19.96
C ASP A 289 -18.44 0.68 20.40
N ARG A 290 -18.17 0.85 21.70
CA ARG A 290 -17.69 2.10 22.27
C ARG A 290 -16.21 2.42 21.97
N SER A 291 -15.42 1.45 21.52
CA SER A 291 -13.96 1.58 21.36
C SER A 291 -13.49 1.18 19.97
N SER A 292 -14.01 0.08 19.43
CA SER A 292 -13.60 -0.50 18.15
C SER A 292 -13.61 0.51 16.98
N PRO A 293 -14.71 1.26 16.71
CA PRO A 293 -14.72 2.22 15.61
C PRO A 293 -13.76 3.40 15.83
N PHE A 294 -13.52 3.82 17.07
CA PHE A 294 -12.56 4.89 17.36
C PHE A 294 -11.12 4.42 17.17
N ILE A 295 -10.81 3.17 17.52
CA ILE A 295 -9.51 2.55 17.27
C ILE A 295 -9.25 2.45 15.77
N ALA A 296 -10.24 1.97 15.01
CA ALA A 296 -10.18 1.88 13.56
C ALA A 296 -10.00 3.26 12.90
N SER A 297 -10.84 4.24 13.25
CA SER A 297 -10.76 5.61 12.74
C SER A 297 -9.39 6.25 13.03
N LYS A 298 -8.87 6.16 14.28
CA LYS A 298 -7.53 6.68 14.62
C LYS A 298 -6.41 5.95 13.87
N SER A 299 -6.54 4.65 13.64
CA SER A 299 -5.58 3.88 12.84
C SER A 299 -5.53 4.40 11.41
N LEU A 300 -6.70 4.57 10.76
CA LEU A 300 -6.79 5.10 9.40
C LEU A 300 -6.28 6.54 9.31
N LYS A 301 -6.62 7.41 10.25
CA LYS A 301 -6.09 8.78 10.29
C LYS A 301 -4.57 8.80 10.49
N SER A 302 -4.02 7.88 11.29
CA SER A 302 -2.57 7.75 11.45
C SER A 302 -1.89 7.33 10.15
N LEU A 303 -2.49 6.40 9.39
CA LEU A 303 -2.01 6.05 8.05
C LEU A 303 -2.12 7.24 7.08
N ARG A 304 -3.23 7.99 7.12
CA ARG A 304 -3.42 9.21 6.32
C ARG A 304 -2.33 10.23 6.57
N HIS A 305 -1.97 10.49 7.83
CA HIS A 305 -0.90 11.43 8.16
C HIS A 305 0.48 10.98 7.63
N LEU A 306 0.68 9.68 7.42
CA LEU A 306 1.91 9.10 6.88
C LEU A 306 1.82 8.85 5.35
N ALA A 307 0.74 9.28 4.69
CA ALA A 307 0.48 9.02 3.28
C ALA A 307 1.62 9.51 2.36
N PHE A 308 2.25 10.64 2.73
CA PHE A 308 3.38 11.20 1.97
C PHE A 308 4.63 10.30 1.98
N ILE A 309 4.79 9.44 3.00
CA ILE A 309 5.87 8.46 3.08
C ILE A 309 5.48 7.21 2.28
N THR A 310 4.23 6.74 2.42
CA THR A 310 3.75 5.52 1.74
C THR A 310 3.65 5.69 0.23
N ALA A 311 3.18 6.84 -0.25
CA ALA A 311 3.06 7.13 -1.68
C ALA A 311 4.42 7.03 -2.37
N ARG A 312 5.46 7.63 -1.77
CA ARG A 312 6.81 7.61 -2.32
C ARG A 312 7.47 6.24 -2.31
N ALA A 313 7.24 5.47 -1.24
CA ALA A 313 7.94 4.22 -1.03
C ALA A 313 7.23 2.98 -1.61
N GLY A 314 6.02 3.14 -2.15
CA GLY A 314 5.24 2.06 -2.76
C GLY A 314 4.76 0.99 -1.76
N TYR A 315 4.77 1.28 -0.46
CA TYR A 315 4.43 0.32 0.59
C TYR A 315 2.93 0.08 0.77
N SER A 316 2.08 0.79 0.02
CA SER A 316 0.63 0.56 -0.04
C SER A 316 0.28 -0.88 -0.42
N SER A 317 1.17 -1.59 -1.13
CA SER A 317 1.04 -2.98 -1.54
C SER A 317 1.55 -4.02 -0.53
N SER A 318 2.20 -3.60 0.57
CA SER A 318 2.73 -4.53 1.58
C SER A 318 1.59 -5.24 2.32
N SER A 319 1.69 -6.55 2.48
CA SER A 319 0.65 -7.35 3.16
C SER A 319 0.34 -6.87 4.59
N GLN A 320 1.33 -6.30 5.28
CA GLN A 320 1.16 -5.73 6.61
C GLN A 320 0.36 -4.43 6.58
N TYR A 321 0.65 -3.55 5.62
CA TYR A 321 -0.10 -2.31 5.42
C TYR A 321 -1.55 -2.63 5.02
N VAL A 322 -1.72 -3.52 4.04
CA VAL A 322 -3.04 -3.96 3.56
C VAL A 322 -3.87 -4.53 4.70
N PHE A 323 -3.28 -5.36 5.57
CA PHE A 323 -3.97 -5.86 6.76
C PHE A 323 -4.46 -4.73 7.65
N VAL A 324 -3.59 -3.77 8.02
CA VAL A 324 -3.97 -2.65 8.90
C VAL A 324 -5.06 -1.80 8.26
N ASN A 325 -4.90 -1.46 6.98
CA ASN A 325 -5.83 -0.61 6.25
C ASN A 325 -7.21 -1.27 6.10
N LEU A 326 -7.27 -2.47 5.53
CA LEU A 326 -8.54 -3.15 5.28
C LEU A 326 -9.23 -3.59 6.58
N THR A 327 -8.49 -4.04 7.60
CA THR A 327 -9.10 -4.40 8.89
C THR A 327 -9.74 -3.18 9.56
N ALA A 328 -9.09 -2.01 9.50
CA ALA A 328 -9.67 -0.79 10.06
C ALA A 328 -10.90 -0.32 9.25
N ILE A 329 -10.86 -0.43 7.91
CA ILE A 329 -12.03 -0.17 7.05
C ILE A 329 -13.18 -1.12 7.40
N ASP A 330 -12.93 -2.43 7.50
CA ASP A 330 -13.95 -3.45 7.80
C ASP A 330 -14.58 -3.27 9.18
N ILE A 331 -13.80 -2.84 10.18
CA ILE A 331 -14.33 -2.50 11.51
C ILE A 331 -15.22 -1.25 11.40
N LEU A 332 -14.72 -0.18 10.77
CA LEU A 332 -15.45 1.08 10.71
C LEU A 332 -16.72 0.97 9.86
N ALA A 333 -16.68 0.19 8.78
CA ALA A 333 -17.77 -0.13 7.89
C ALA A 333 -19.01 -0.73 8.59
N GLN A 334 -18.84 -1.34 9.77
CA GLN A 334 -19.96 -1.84 10.58
C GLN A 334 -20.75 -0.72 11.27
N TYR A 335 -20.24 0.51 11.27
CA TYR A 335 -20.82 1.69 11.91
C TYR A 335 -21.02 2.81 10.85
N PRO A 336 -22.16 2.82 10.12
CA PRO A 336 -22.39 3.77 9.03
C PRO A 336 -22.26 5.23 9.45
N ASP A 337 -22.87 5.64 10.57
CA ASP A 337 -22.82 7.02 11.05
C ASP A 337 -21.38 7.47 11.35
N LEU A 338 -20.59 6.61 12.02
CA LEU A 338 -19.19 6.89 12.33
C LEU A 338 -18.28 6.84 11.09
N SER A 339 -18.67 6.06 10.07
CA SER A 339 -18.00 6.06 8.77
C SER A 339 -18.23 7.37 8.04
N GLU A 340 -19.45 7.90 8.06
CA GLU A 340 -19.75 9.23 7.49
C GLU A 340 -18.96 10.34 8.20
N ASP A 341 -18.97 10.34 9.53
CA ASP A 341 -18.19 11.29 10.34
C ASP A 341 -16.70 11.22 10.00
N PHE A 342 -16.14 10.00 9.91
CA PHE A 342 -14.74 9.81 9.54
C PHE A 342 -14.43 10.40 8.16
N LEU A 343 -15.25 10.13 7.15
CA LEU A 343 -15.03 10.65 5.79
C LEU A 343 -15.11 12.18 5.74
N GLU A 344 -16.01 12.79 6.51
CA GLU A 344 -16.07 14.25 6.66
C GLU A 344 -14.82 14.82 7.34
N GLU A 345 -14.29 14.14 8.36
CA GLU A 345 -13.07 14.57 9.05
C GLU A 345 -11.82 14.50 8.15
N ILE A 346 -11.77 13.54 7.22
CA ILE A 346 -10.63 13.36 6.31
C ILE A 346 -10.80 13.99 4.93
N ARG A 347 -11.89 14.73 4.72
CA ARG A 347 -12.27 15.31 3.43
C ARG A 347 -11.15 16.17 2.80
N PRO A 348 -11.08 16.24 1.46
CA PRO A 348 -10.22 17.20 0.76
C PRO A 348 -10.48 18.63 1.20
N SER A 349 -9.42 19.46 1.23
CA SER A 349 -9.53 20.86 1.67
C SER A 349 -10.40 21.69 0.72
N ASP A 350 -10.29 21.45 -0.59
CA ASP A 350 -11.09 22.09 -1.64
C ASP A 350 -11.61 21.02 -2.61
N SER A 351 -12.87 20.59 -2.46
CA SER A 351 -13.46 19.55 -3.31
C SER A 351 -13.74 19.97 -4.75
N SER A 352 -13.42 21.21 -5.13
CA SER A 352 -13.69 21.77 -6.47
C SER A 352 -12.45 21.95 -7.34
N LYS A 353 -11.24 21.84 -6.75
CA LYS A 353 -9.98 22.12 -7.44
C LYS A 353 -8.91 21.16 -6.95
N ILE A 354 -7.99 20.82 -7.85
CA ILE A 354 -6.81 20.05 -7.49
C ILE A 354 -5.89 20.93 -6.66
N PRO A 355 -5.46 20.49 -5.46
CA PRO A 355 -4.51 21.25 -4.66
C PRO A 355 -3.15 21.44 -5.36
N ALA A 356 -2.59 22.64 -5.21
CA ALA A 356 -1.27 22.95 -5.76
C ALA A 356 -0.14 22.25 -4.99
N HIS A 357 -0.32 22.00 -3.69
CA HIS A 357 0.71 21.42 -2.83
C HIS A 357 0.74 19.89 -2.93
N PRO A 358 1.92 19.24 -3.16
CA PRO A 358 2.02 17.78 -3.30
C PRO A 358 1.48 17.01 -2.10
N LEU A 359 1.80 17.44 -0.87
CA LEU A 359 1.23 16.84 0.35
C LEU A 359 -0.31 16.78 0.35
N ASP A 360 -0.99 17.86 -0.03
CA ASP A 360 -2.46 17.87 -0.07
C ASP A 360 -2.99 16.89 -1.13
N ARG A 361 -2.30 16.76 -2.28
CA ARG A 361 -2.60 15.73 -3.27
C ARG A 361 -2.42 14.31 -2.72
N CYS A 362 -1.38 14.04 -1.91
CA CYS A 362 -1.21 12.75 -1.25
C CYS A 362 -2.36 12.44 -0.26
N LEU A 363 -2.86 13.46 0.44
CA LEU A 363 -4.01 13.30 1.35
C LEU A 363 -5.30 13.03 0.57
N ASP A 364 -5.50 13.69 -0.57
CA ASP A 364 -6.63 13.44 -1.46
C ASP A 364 -6.57 12.04 -2.09
N LEU A 365 -5.38 11.59 -2.48
CA LEU A 365 -5.15 10.21 -2.93
C LEU A 365 -5.53 9.19 -1.85
N PHE A 366 -5.08 9.40 -0.61
CA PHE A 366 -5.47 8.55 0.52
C PHE A 366 -6.98 8.55 0.73
N PHE A 367 -7.60 9.74 0.66
CA PHE A 367 -9.04 9.92 0.80
C PHE A 367 -9.79 9.10 -0.26
N LEU A 368 -9.46 9.25 -1.55
CA LEU A 368 -10.13 8.57 -2.64
C LEU A 368 -9.99 7.04 -2.53
N ASN A 369 -8.76 6.55 -2.31
CA ASN A 369 -8.51 5.12 -2.10
C ASN A 369 -9.31 4.54 -0.92
N THR A 370 -9.47 5.32 0.15
CA THR A 370 -10.21 4.86 1.35
C THR A 370 -11.72 4.95 1.13
N ALA A 371 -12.21 6.03 0.52
CA ALA A 371 -13.62 6.34 0.36
C ALA A 371 -14.35 5.35 -0.56
N GLU A 372 -13.65 4.78 -1.55
CA GLU A 372 -14.20 3.74 -2.44
C GLU A 372 -14.88 2.61 -1.64
N HIS A 373 -14.23 2.16 -0.56
CA HIS A 373 -14.68 1.05 0.28
C HIS A 373 -15.94 1.37 1.09
N PHE A 374 -16.29 2.64 1.28
CA PHE A 374 -17.45 3.08 2.06
C PHE A 374 -18.69 3.38 1.20
N SER A 375 -18.55 3.43 -0.13
CA SER A 375 -19.60 3.80 -1.08
C SER A 375 -20.93 3.03 -0.90
N LEU A 376 -20.85 1.76 -0.49
CA LEU A 376 -22.00 0.89 -0.25
C LEU A 376 -22.69 1.11 1.10
N ILE A 377 -22.04 1.78 2.05
CA ILE A 377 -22.50 1.88 3.45
C ILE A 377 -23.01 3.27 3.77
N VAL A 378 -22.39 4.30 3.18
CA VAL A 378 -22.77 5.70 3.41
C VAL A 378 -24.02 6.08 2.63
N SER A 379 -24.65 7.17 3.07
CA SER A 379 -25.87 7.70 2.45
C SER A 379 -25.62 8.18 1.01
N PRO A 380 -26.62 8.05 0.11
CA PRO A 380 -26.53 8.59 -1.25
C PRO A 380 -26.22 10.09 -1.29
N MET A 381 -26.68 10.84 -0.28
CA MET A 381 -26.42 12.28 -0.16
C MET A 381 -24.94 12.56 0.11
N LEU A 382 -24.29 11.77 0.98
CA LEU A 382 -22.84 11.91 1.22
C LEU A 382 -22.04 11.45 0.00
N ASN A 383 -22.44 10.35 -0.64
CA ASN A 383 -21.85 9.88 -1.90
C ASN A 383 -21.81 10.99 -2.96
N GLU A 384 -22.93 11.69 -3.18
CA GLU A 384 -22.99 12.79 -4.15
C GLU A 384 -22.21 14.02 -3.70
N ARG A 385 -22.44 14.49 -2.46
CA ARG A 385 -21.89 15.76 -1.97
C ARG A 385 -20.38 15.69 -1.72
N LEU A 386 -19.86 14.55 -1.29
CA LEU A 386 -18.48 14.42 -0.85
C LEU A 386 -17.65 13.59 -1.84
N LEU A 387 -18.02 12.32 -2.09
CA LEU A 387 -17.20 11.41 -2.89
C LEU A 387 -17.14 11.82 -4.37
N LEU A 388 -18.30 12.02 -5.01
CA LEU A 388 -18.34 12.46 -6.40
C LEU A 388 -17.72 13.86 -6.57
N SER A 389 -18.04 14.79 -5.67
CA SER A 389 -17.43 16.13 -5.71
C SER A 389 -15.91 16.05 -5.62
N ALA A 390 -15.34 15.24 -4.72
CA ALA A 390 -13.90 15.11 -4.55
C ALA A 390 -13.20 14.49 -5.77
N ALA A 391 -13.86 13.56 -6.48
CA ALA A 391 -13.29 12.90 -7.65
C ALA A 391 -13.33 13.77 -8.92
N GLN A 392 -14.32 14.66 -9.04
CA GLN A 392 -14.60 15.42 -10.27
C GLN A 392 -13.42 16.27 -10.79
N PRO A 393 -12.65 17.00 -9.95
CA PRO A 393 -11.52 17.80 -10.43
C PRO A 393 -10.43 16.96 -11.09
N TYR A 394 -10.16 15.76 -10.55
CA TYR A 394 -9.14 14.86 -11.07
C TYR A 394 -9.57 14.22 -12.39
N LEU A 395 -10.84 13.86 -12.50
CA LEU A 395 -11.42 13.37 -13.75
C LEU A 395 -11.43 14.44 -14.85
N ALA A 396 -11.77 15.69 -14.50
CA ALA A 396 -11.81 16.81 -15.44
C ALA A 396 -10.41 17.27 -15.90
N ALA A 397 -9.38 17.11 -15.05
CA ALA A 397 -8.01 17.43 -15.40
C ALA A 397 -7.39 16.48 -16.42
N GLY A 398 -8.08 15.37 -16.73
CA GLY A 398 -7.90 14.58 -17.95
C GLY A 398 -6.44 14.37 -18.35
N GLY A 399 -5.74 13.49 -17.63
CA GLY A 399 -4.52 12.92 -18.18
C GLY A 399 -3.19 13.62 -17.92
N ASN A 400 -3.11 14.47 -16.90
CA ASN A 400 -1.81 14.88 -16.40
C ASN A 400 -1.06 13.64 -15.86
N ASN A 401 0.02 13.22 -16.51
CA ASN A 401 0.81 12.05 -16.10
C ASN A 401 1.31 12.14 -14.65
N HIS A 402 1.50 13.35 -14.13
CA HIS A 402 1.89 13.59 -12.72
C HIS A 402 0.76 13.31 -11.72
N LEU A 403 -0.49 13.22 -12.18
CA LEU A 403 -1.68 12.99 -11.35
C LEU A 403 -2.33 11.63 -11.61
N LEU A 404 -1.65 10.74 -12.32
CA LEU A 404 -2.24 9.51 -12.82
C LEU A 404 -2.79 8.63 -11.70
N GLU A 405 -2.03 8.42 -10.62
CA GLU A 405 -2.47 7.57 -9.49
C GLU A 405 -3.75 8.12 -8.86
N ILE A 406 -3.85 9.45 -8.70
CA ILE A 406 -5.03 10.10 -8.12
C ILE A 406 -6.22 10.06 -9.08
N PHE A 407 -5.95 10.20 -10.37
CA PHE A 407 -6.96 10.02 -11.42
C PHE A 407 -7.54 8.60 -11.40
N GLU A 408 -6.70 7.57 -11.25
CA GLU A 408 -7.16 6.18 -11.15
C GLU A 408 -7.99 5.96 -9.89
N SER A 409 -7.56 6.49 -8.73
CA SER A 409 -8.36 6.45 -7.50
C SER A 409 -9.70 7.18 -7.64
N ALA A 410 -9.72 8.36 -8.28
CA ALA A 410 -10.95 9.11 -8.55
C ALA A 410 -11.91 8.32 -9.44
N HIS A 411 -11.37 7.67 -10.48
CA HIS A 411 -12.12 6.80 -11.37
C HIS A 411 -12.76 5.62 -10.63
N SER A 412 -12.01 4.93 -9.77
CA SER A 412 -12.52 3.81 -8.97
C SER A 412 -13.63 4.25 -8.02
N VAL A 413 -13.46 5.39 -7.33
CA VAL A 413 -14.50 5.96 -6.45
C VAL A 413 -15.79 6.24 -7.20
N VAL A 414 -15.72 6.89 -8.37
CA VAL A 414 -16.93 7.19 -9.15
C VAL A 414 -17.62 5.91 -9.57
N LEU A 415 -16.89 4.90 -10.06
CA LEU A 415 -17.49 3.61 -10.40
C LEU A 415 -18.14 2.93 -9.19
N ALA A 416 -17.48 2.91 -8.03
CA ALA A 416 -18.02 2.31 -6.82
C ALA A 416 -19.31 3.01 -6.36
N VAL A 417 -19.33 4.35 -6.40
CA VAL A 417 -20.50 5.16 -6.04
C VAL A 417 -21.66 4.98 -7.03
N LEU A 418 -21.38 4.92 -8.34
CA LEU A 418 -22.39 4.64 -9.37
C LEU A 418 -22.93 3.21 -9.30
N ALA A 419 -22.11 2.26 -8.87
CA ALA A 419 -22.50 0.86 -8.69
C ALA A 419 -23.27 0.59 -7.40
N ALA A 420 -23.27 1.52 -6.45
CA ALA A 420 -24.01 1.38 -5.20
C ALA A 420 -25.54 1.33 -5.47
N PRO A 421 -26.27 0.28 -5.06
CA PRO A 421 -27.69 0.12 -5.36
C PRO A 421 -28.57 1.28 -4.86
N GLN A 422 -28.23 1.85 -3.70
CA GLN A 422 -28.91 3.00 -3.10
C GLN A 422 -28.75 4.30 -3.90
N SER A 423 -27.78 4.35 -4.81
CA SER A 423 -27.39 5.53 -5.57
C SER A 423 -28.02 5.58 -6.97
N ALA A 424 -28.94 4.68 -7.32
CA ALA A 424 -29.48 4.54 -8.69
C ALA A 424 -30.01 5.86 -9.30
N ASN A 425 -30.74 6.68 -8.54
CA ASN A 425 -31.25 7.97 -9.02
C ASN A 425 -30.13 8.96 -9.33
N MET A 426 -29.11 8.99 -8.47
CA MET A 426 -27.92 9.82 -8.66
C MET A 426 -27.08 9.30 -9.84
N ALA A 427 -26.98 7.98 -10.01
CA ALA A 427 -26.29 7.38 -11.14
C ALA A 427 -26.91 7.82 -12.48
N ALA A 428 -28.25 7.81 -12.59
CA ALA A 428 -28.93 8.31 -13.79
C ALA A 428 -28.58 9.77 -14.15
N LYS A 429 -28.32 10.61 -13.14
CA LYS A 429 -27.97 12.03 -13.29
C LYS A 429 -26.52 12.24 -13.75
N HIS A 430 -25.57 11.52 -13.17
CA HIS A 430 -24.13 11.76 -13.37
C HIS A 430 -23.51 10.90 -14.46
N LEU A 431 -24.14 9.78 -14.82
CA LEU A 431 -23.61 8.84 -15.81
C LEU A 431 -23.30 9.47 -17.19
N PRO A 432 -24.15 10.35 -17.76
CA PRO A 432 -23.82 10.98 -19.04
C PRO A 432 -22.52 11.79 -19.01
N SER A 433 -22.30 12.57 -17.94
CA SER A 433 -21.06 13.36 -17.78
C SER A 433 -19.83 12.47 -17.58
N TYR A 434 -20.00 11.34 -16.88
CA TYR A 434 -18.92 10.40 -16.67
C TYR A 434 -18.53 9.70 -17.99
N VAL A 435 -19.50 9.29 -18.80
CA VAL A 435 -19.26 8.69 -20.12
C VAL A 435 -18.52 9.66 -21.05
N ASP A 436 -18.90 10.94 -21.07
CA ASP A 436 -18.20 11.97 -21.82
C ASP A 436 -16.73 12.12 -21.35
N THR A 437 -16.51 12.02 -20.05
CA THR A 437 -15.16 12.01 -19.46
C THR A 437 -14.35 10.80 -19.96
N LEU A 438 -14.91 9.58 -19.92
CA LEU A 438 -14.22 8.37 -20.40
C LEU A 438 -13.79 8.49 -21.87
N PHE A 439 -14.67 9.05 -22.70
CA PHE A 439 -14.39 9.32 -24.09
C PHE A 439 -13.33 10.40 -24.31
N THR A 440 -13.23 11.38 -23.40
CA THR A 440 -12.22 12.43 -23.46
C THR A 440 -10.84 11.90 -23.08
N VAL A 441 -10.75 11.03 -22.08
CA VAL A 441 -9.46 10.52 -21.57
C VAL A 441 -8.91 9.29 -22.33
N PHE A 442 -9.77 8.52 -22.98
CA PHE A 442 -9.38 7.38 -23.81
C PHE A 442 -9.12 7.84 -25.26
N PRO A 443 -7.99 7.43 -25.89
CA PRO A 443 -7.04 6.40 -25.47
C PRO A 443 -5.76 6.88 -24.77
N GLN A 444 -5.60 8.19 -24.53
CA GLN A 444 -4.30 8.75 -24.12
C GLN A 444 -3.93 8.47 -22.65
N ASN A 445 -4.92 8.45 -21.76
CA ASN A 445 -4.70 8.43 -20.30
C ASN A 445 -5.43 7.29 -19.60
N LEU A 446 -6.14 6.48 -20.35
CA LEU A 446 -6.85 5.30 -19.87
C LEU A 446 -6.47 4.13 -20.76
N SER A 447 -6.02 3.03 -20.16
CA SER A 447 -5.74 1.80 -20.92
C SER A 447 -7.02 1.22 -21.53
N ALA A 448 -6.90 0.48 -22.64
CA ALA A 448 -8.04 -0.22 -23.24
C ALA A 448 -8.71 -1.17 -22.25
N ARG A 449 -7.91 -1.81 -21.39
CA ARG A 449 -8.43 -2.65 -20.30
C ARG A 449 -9.26 -1.85 -19.29
N GLN A 450 -8.76 -0.72 -18.81
CA GLN A 450 -9.49 0.13 -17.86
C GLN A 450 -10.77 0.70 -18.50
N PHE A 451 -10.69 1.17 -19.75
CA PHE A 451 -11.85 1.66 -20.51
C PHE A 451 -12.94 0.59 -20.65
N ARG A 452 -12.56 -0.61 -21.10
CA ARG A 452 -13.47 -1.76 -21.24
C ARG A 452 -14.11 -2.14 -19.92
N LEU A 453 -13.31 -2.20 -18.84
CA LEU A 453 -13.81 -2.54 -17.51
C LEU A 453 -14.80 -1.49 -17.00
N ALA A 454 -14.51 -0.20 -17.21
CA ALA A 454 -15.38 0.90 -16.83
C ALA A 454 -16.72 0.82 -17.56
N PHE A 455 -16.72 0.68 -18.89
CA PHE A 455 -17.94 0.56 -19.68
C PHE A 455 -18.72 -0.71 -19.36
N LYS A 456 -18.04 -1.85 -19.18
CA LYS A 456 -18.68 -3.10 -18.74
C LYS A 456 -19.38 -2.92 -17.39
N THR A 457 -18.75 -2.21 -16.45
CA THR A 457 -19.33 -1.90 -15.14
C THR A 457 -20.55 -0.99 -15.27
N ILE A 458 -20.46 0.06 -16.10
CA ILE A 458 -21.58 0.95 -16.41
C ILE A 458 -22.76 0.15 -16.99
N LEU A 459 -22.53 -0.70 -17.98
CA LEU A 459 -23.60 -1.48 -18.59
C LEU A 459 -24.23 -2.45 -17.59
N LYS A 460 -23.42 -3.09 -16.74
CA LYS A 460 -23.89 -3.95 -15.66
C LYS A 460 -24.78 -3.21 -14.66
N ILE A 461 -24.47 -1.97 -14.26
CA ILE A 461 -25.32 -1.18 -13.34
C ILE A 461 -26.63 -0.72 -14.00
N THR A 462 -26.69 -0.71 -15.33
CA THR A 462 -27.92 -0.42 -16.09
C THR A 462 -28.74 -1.67 -16.42
N ALA A 463 -28.26 -2.86 -16.04
CA ALA A 463 -28.92 -4.14 -16.28
C ALA A 463 -29.61 -4.70 -15.02
N PRO A 464 -30.65 -5.54 -15.15
CA PRO A 464 -31.25 -6.24 -14.01
C PRO A 464 -30.21 -7.04 -13.22
N PRO A 465 -30.27 -7.08 -11.87
CA PRO A 465 -31.36 -6.65 -10.99
C PRO A 465 -31.28 -5.18 -10.50
N SER A 466 -30.46 -4.33 -11.11
CA SER A 466 -30.29 -2.94 -10.68
C SER A 466 -31.60 -2.13 -10.72
N PRO A 467 -31.88 -1.27 -9.73
CA PRO A 467 -33.03 -0.36 -9.76
C PRO A 467 -33.03 0.56 -11.00
N LEU A 468 -31.84 0.94 -11.47
CA LEU A 468 -31.67 1.81 -12.65
C LEU A 468 -32.25 1.17 -13.91
N ALA A 469 -32.07 -0.15 -14.06
CA ALA A 469 -32.58 -0.93 -15.20
C ALA A 469 -34.11 -0.85 -15.34
N ASN A 470 -34.83 -0.71 -14.24
CA ASN A 470 -36.29 -0.57 -14.23
C ASN A 470 -36.73 0.86 -14.57
N SER A 471 -36.01 1.86 -14.05
CA SER A 471 -36.32 3.27 -14.28
C SER A 471 -35.96 3.75 -15.70
N GLN A 472 -34.89 3.22 -16.29
CA GLN A 472 -34.38 3.61 -17.61
C GLN A 472 -34.02 2.38 -18.45
N PRO A 473 -35.01 1.67 -19.02
CA PRO A 473 -34.79 0.39 -19.71
C PRO A 473 -33.96 0.50 -21.01
N TYR A 474 -33.98 1.66 -21.67
CA TYR A 474 -33.26 1.91 -22.92
C TYR A 474 -31.85 2.48 -22.73
N LEU A 475 -31.47 2.84 -21.50
CA LEU A 475 -30.16 3.44 -21.20
C LEU A 475 -28.97 2.56 -21.65
N PRO A 476 -28.97 1.22 -21.45
CA PRO A 476 -27.90 0.36 -21.98
C PRO A 476 -27.71 0.52 -23.50
N SER A 477 -28.82 0.59 -24.26
CA SER A 477 -28.77 0.76 -25.71
C SER A 477 -28.26 2.14 -26.11
N VAL A 478 -28.61 3.19 -25.36
CA VAL A 478 -28.08 4.55 -25.62
C VAL A 478 -26.57 4.58 -25.40
N LEU A 479 -26.08 3.94 -24.35
CA LEU A 479 -24.64 3.87 -24.06
C LEU A 479 -23.87 3.09 -25.12
N LEU A 480 -24.41 1.97 -25.59
CA LEU A 480 -23.84 1.22 -26.71
C LEU A 480 -23.90 2.03 -28.01
N GLN A 481 -24.95 2.83 -28.24
CA GLN A 481 -25.04 3.71 -29.42
C GLN A 481 -23.90 4.74 -29.43
N LEU A 482 -23.61 5.36 -28.29
CA LEU A 482 -22.48 6.29 -28.17
C LEU A 482 -21.14 5.62 -28.50
N LEU A 483 -20.94 4.37 -28.06
CA LEU A 483 -19.76 3.57 -28.42
C LEU A 483 -19.73 3.27 -29.92
N TYR A 484 -20.85 2.87 -30.50
CA TYR A 484 -20.99 2.52 -31.91
C TYR A 484 -20.67 3.72 -32.82
N ASP A 485 -21.27 4.88 -32.52
CA ASP A 485 -21.06 6.11 -33.28
C ASP A 485 -19.60 6.54 -33.25
N ARG A 486 -18.94 6.44 -32.08
CA ARG A 486 -17.50 6.71 -31.96
C ARG A 486 -16.67 5.69 -32.73
N ALA A 487 -16.98 4.40 -32.62
CA ALA A 487 -16.23 3.31 -33.25
C ALA A 487 -16.21 3.40 -34.78
N ILE A 488 -17.28 3.91 -35.40
CA ILE A 488 -17.33 4.15 -36.85
C ILE A 488 -16.25 5.14 -37.29
N SER A 489 -16.02 6.18 -36.50
CA SER A 489 -15.05 7.26 -36.81
C SER A 489 -13.67 7.07 -36.17
N ALA A 490 -13.49 6.01 -35.37
CA ALA A 490 -12.28 5.83 -34.57
C ALA A 490 -11.05 5.48 -35.43
N PRO A 491 -9.85 5.94 -35.03
CA PRO A 491 -8.59 5.55 -35.67
C PRO A 491 -8.39 4.03 -35.70
N THR A 492 -7.89 3.55 -36.83
CA THR A 492 -7.53 2.13 -37.04
C THR A 492 -6.06 1.84 -36.74
N THR A 493 -5.29 2.86 -36.33
CA THR A 493 -3.89 2.70 -35.95
C THR A 493 -3.76 1.92 -34.63
N PRO A 494 -2.79 1.01 -34.49
CA PRO A 494 -2.52 0.32 -33.23
C PRO A 494 -2.33 1.32 -32.09
N LEU A 495 -2.91 1.01 -30.94
CA LEU A 495 -2.76 1.85 -29.76
C LEU A 495 -1.33 1.78 -29.25
N LEU A 496 -0.76 2.95 -28.99
CA LEU A 496 0.43 3.01 -28.15
C LEU A 496 -0.03 2.71 -26.73
N PRO A 497 0.70 1.87 -25.98
CA PRO A 497 0.40 1.65 -24.57
C PRO A 497 0.39 3.01 -23.87
N PRO A 498 -0.65 3.32 -23.08
CA PRO A 498 -0.67 4.57 -22.33
C PRO A 498 0.54 4.62 -21.40
N ALA A 499 0.98 5.84 -21.03
CA ALA A 499 2.09 6.04 -20.10
C ALA A 499 1.87 5.40 -18.70
N THR A 500 0.71 4.78 -18.48
CA THR A 500 0.25 4.05 -17.30
C THR A 500 0.91 2.69 -17.09
N ASP A 501 1.45 2.05 -18.14
CA ASP A 501 2.06 0.72 -17.99
C ASP A 501 3.48 0.84 -17.39
N SER A 502 3.62 0.46 -16.12
CA SER A 502 4.90 0.41 -15.39
C SER A 502 5.90 -0.63 -15.93
N ASN A 503 5.61 -1.25 -17.07
CA ASN A 503 6.49 -2.22 -17.70
C ASN A 503 7.56 -1.47 -18.51
N PRO A 504 8.86 -1.74 -18.28
CA PRO A 504 9.96 -1.11 -19.03
C PRO A 504 10.04 -1.50 -20.52
N ASN A 505 9.10 -2.34 -20.99
CA ASN A 505 8.81 -2.63 -22.40
C ASN A 505 7.33 -3.03 -22.48
N PRO A 506 6.39 -2.09 -22.59
CA PRO A 506 5.02 -2.45 -22.89
C PRO A 506 5.00 -2.90 -24.36
N ALA A 507 4.63 -4.16 -24.60
CA ALA A 507 4.30 -4.58 -25.96
C ALA A 507 3.15 -3.68 -26.45
N PRO A 508 3.15 -3.22 -27.71
CA PRO A 508 2.00 -2.52 -28.27
C PRO A 508 0.73 -3.33 -27.98
N GLU A 509 -0.34 -2.69 -27.52
CA GLU A 509 -1.63 -3.36 -27.61
C GLU A 509 -1.89 -3.57 -29.11
N ASP A 510 -1.97 -4.83 -29.55
CA ASP A 510 -2.23 -5.18 -30.96
C ASP A 510 -3.63 -4.73 -31.45
N LEU A 511 -4.33 -3.89 -30.69
CA LEU A 511 -5.67 -3.42 -30.96
C LEU A 511 -5.63 -1.91 -31.27
N SER A 512 -6.43 -1.49 -32.23
CA SER A 512 -6.69 -0.09 -32.52
C SER A 512 -7.80 0.47 -31.63
N GLU A 513 -7.98 1.80 -31.61
CA GLU A 513 -9.11 2.42 -30.90
C GLU A 513 -10.45 1.83 -31.37
N GLN A 514 -10.62 1.67 -32.69
CA GLN A 514 -11.79 1.01 -33.27
C GLN A 514 -11.96 -0.43 -32.77
N GLY A 515 -10.87 -1.21 -32.69
CA GLY A 515 -10.90 -2.58 -32.17
C GLY A 515 -11.34 -2.64 -30.70
N VAL A 516 -10.81 -1.75 -29.86
CA VAL A 516 -11.16 -1.68 -28.44
C VAL A 516 -12.61 -1.30 -28.23
N LEU A 517 -13.12 -0.28 -28.94
CA LEU A 517 -14.52 0.13 -28.86
C LEU A 517 -15.45 -1.01 -29.32
N THR A 518 -15.09 -1.71 -30.39
CA THR A 518 -15.86 -2.87 -30.89
C THR A 518 -15.90 -3.99 -29.85
N ILE A 519 -14.76 -4.32 -29.24
CA ILE A 519 -14.71 -5.31 -28.15
C ILE A 519 -15.51 -4.84 -26.92
N THR A 520 -15.51 -3.54 -26.63
CA THR A 520 -16.30 -2.98 -25.52
C THR A 520 -17.81 -3.17 -25.76
N ILE A 521 -18.28 -3.01 -26.99
CA ILE A 521 -19.67 -3.29 -27.37
C ILE A 521 -19.97 -4.78 -27.19
N ILE A 522 -19.06 -5.67 -27.63
CA ILE A 522 -19.19 -7.12 -27.44
C ILE A 522 -19.31 -7.49 -25.94
N ASP A 523 -18.45 -6.92 -25.10
CA ASP A 523 -18.48 -7.13 -23.64
C ASP A 523 -19.79 -6.63 -23.00
N GLY A 524 -20.52 -5.75 -23.68
CA GLY A 524 -21.79 -5.18 -23.26
C GLY A 524 -23.03 -6.01 -23.59
N LEU A 525 -22.96 -6.88 -24.60
CA LEU A 525 -24.10 -7.67 -25.07
C LEU A 525 -24.82 -8.49 -23.97
N PRO A 526 -24.10 -9.13 -23.01
CA PRO A 526 -24.75 -9.88 -21.93
C PRO A 526 -25.65 -9.06 -21.01
N TYR A 527 -25.49 -7.74 -20.99
CA TYR A 527 -26.21 -6.83 -20.10
C TYR A 527 -27.46 -6.22 -20.74
N LEU A 528 -27.70 -6.48 -22.02
CA LEU A 528 -28.90 -6.01 -22.72
C LEU A 528 -30.13 -6.81 -22.34
N ARG A 529 -31.32 -6.25 -22.54
CA ARG A 529 -32.54 -7.05 -22.52
C ARG A 529 -32.68 -7.81 -23.85
N VAL A 530 -33.38 -8.94 -23.85
CA VAL A 530 -33.48 -9.80 -25.04
C VAL A 530 -34.08 -9.05 -26.22
N GLU A 531 -35.01 -8.11 -25.98
CA GLU A 531 -35.63 -7.30 -27.05
C GLU A 531 -34.63 -6.37 -27.74
N LEU A 532 -33.61 -5.89 -27.02
CA LEU A 532 -32.58 -5.01 -27.56
C LEU A 532 -31.39 -5.81 -28.12
N LEU A 533 -31.17 -7.02 -27.62
CA LEU A 533 -30.07 -7.88 -28.05
C LEU A 533 -30.16 -8.21 -29.54
N GLU A 534 -31.38 -8.38 -30.07
CA GLU A 534 -31.61 -8.64 -31.50
C GLU A 534 -30.96 -7.59 -32.40
N ASP A 535 -31.29 -6.32 -32.19
CA ASP A 535 -30.75 -5.21 -32.99
C ASP A 535 -29.23 -5.08 -32.80
N TRP A 536 -28.75 -5.30 -31.57
CA TRP A 536 -27.34 -5.13 -31.23
C TRP A 536 -26.44 -6.24 -31.76
N LEU A 537 -26.94 -7.47 -31.97
CA LEU A 537 -26.15 -8.54 -32.60
C LEU A 537 -25.78 -8.16 -34.04
N ASP A 538 -26.75 -7.71 -34.83
CA ASP A 538 -26.55 -7.31 -36.22
C ASP A 538 -25.64 -6.07 -36.33
N LEU A 539 -25.88 -5.05 -35.51
CA LEU A 539 -25.04 -3.85 -35.47
C LEU A 539 -23.58 -4.15 -35.07
N THR A 540 -23.38 -5.06 -34.12
CA THR A 540 -22.04 -5.47 -33.69
C THR A 540 -21.31 -6.21 -34.81
N VAL A 541 -21.99 -7.11 -35.53
CA VAL A 541 -21.42 -7.82 -36.69
C VAL A 541 -21.08 -6.86 -37.82
N ASP A 542 -21.94 -5.90 -38.12
CA ASP A 542 -21.66 -4.84 -39.10
C ASP A 542 -20.42 -4.03 -38.72
N LEU A 543 -20.23 -3.73 -37.43
CA LEU A 543 -19.05 -3.02 -36.94
C LEU A 543 -17.78 -3.87 -37.06
N ILE A 544 -17.82 -5.15 -36.66
CA ILE A 544 -16.70 -6.09 -36.81
C ILE A 544 -16.28 -6.17 -38.29
N ASN A 545 -17.25 -6.28 -39.20
CA ASN A 545 -16.99 -6.32 -40.63
C ASN A 545 -16.42 -5.01 -41.17
N ARG A 546 -16.58 -3.85 -40.50
CA ARG A 546 -15.98 -2.58 -40.95
C ARG A 546 -14.49 -2.47 -40.61
N ILE A 547 -13.97 -3.28 -39.67
CA ILE A 547 -12.55 -3.28 -39.31
C ILE A 547 -11.71 -3.77 -40.50
N HIS A 548 -10.80 -2.95 -41.01
CA HIS A 548 -9.96 -3.28 -42.16
C HIS A 548 -8.83 -4.27 -41.82
N ASP A 549 -8.24 -4.16 -40.64
CA ASP A 549 -7.16 -5.02 -40.17
C ASP A 549 -7.68 -6.45 -39.88
N GLN A 550 -7.14 -7.43 -40.59
CA GLN A 550 -7.57 -8.83 -40.50
C GLN A 550 -7.29 -9.45 -39.12
N GLU A 551 -6.18 -9.08 -38.47
CA GLU A 551 -5.82 -9.63 -37.17
C GLU A 551 -6.72 -9.07 -36.06
N ILE A 552 -6.97 -7.75 -36.08
CA ILE A 552 -7.89 -7.10 -35.14
C ILE A 552 -9.31 -7.63 -35.35
N ARG A 553 -9.74 -7.80 -36.61
CA ARG A 553 -11.05 -8.37 -36.93
C ARG A 553 -11.20 -9.79 -36.39
N ARG A 554 -10.20 -10.66 -36.58
CA ARG A 554 -10.19 -12.02 -36.03
C ARG A 554 -10.30 -12.01 -34.51
N LYS A 555 -9.53 -11.16 -33.82
CA LYS A 555 -9.61 -10.99 -32.35
C LYS A 555 -11.02 -10.58 -31.91
N CYS A 556 -11.69 -9.69 -32.64
CA CYS A 556 -13.08 -9.30 -32.37
C CYS A 556 -14.08 -10.44 -32.63
N GLN A 557 -13.92 -11.19 -33.72
CA GLN A 557 -14.75 -12.35 -34.05
C GLN A 557 -14.63 -13.46 -32.98
N GLU A 558 -13.39 -13.77 -32.56
CA GLU A 558 -13.13 -14.72 -31.48
C GLU A 558 -13.77 -14.26 -30.17
N LYS A 559 -13.64 -12.98 -29.84
CA LYS A 559 -14.25 -12.42 -28.62
C LYS A 559 -15.78 -12.43 -28.67
N PHE A 560 -16.38 -12.17 -29.84
CA PHE A 560 -17.83 -12.26 -30.05
C PHE A 560 -18.33 -13.70 -29.83
N TRP A 561 -17.61 -14.67 -30.40
CA TRP A 561 -17.89 -16.09 -30.22
C TRP A 561 -17.79 -16.49 -28.74
N ASP A 562 -16.67 -16.15 -28.11
CA ASP A 562 -16.37 -16.43 -26.70
C ASP A 562 -17.48 -15.90 -25.76
N THR A 563 -17.91 -14.66 -25.98
CA THR A 563 -18.97 -14.01 -25.17
C THR A 563 -20.34 -14.68 -25.39
N SER A 564 -20.57 -15.22 -26.58
CA SER A 564 -21.80 -15.95 -26.90
C SER A 564 -21.81 -17.40 -26.38
N SER A 565 -20.63 -18.01 -26.18
CA SER A 565 -20.49 -19.44 -25.83
C SER A 565 -20.08 -19.74 -24.38
N ASN A 566 -19.40 -18.83 -23.68
CA ASN A 566 -18.71 -19.15 -22.42
C ASN A 566 -19.56 -18.99 -21.14
N GLY A 567 -20.88 -18.85 -21.27
CA GLY A 567 -21.78 -18.76 -20.11
C GLY A 567 -21.84 -17.39 -19.43
N ASP A 568 -21.32 -16.35 -20.09
CA ASP A 568 -21.50 -14.95 -19.66
C ASP A 568 -22.96 -14.47 -19.86
N MET A 569 -23.70 -15.15 -20.73
CA MET A 569 -25.13 -14.94 -21.01
C MET A 569 -25.99 -15.80 -20.07
N ASP A 570 -27.11 -15.26 -19.61
CA ASP A 570 -28.13 -16.10 -18.96
C ASP A 570 -28.85 -17.00 -19.98
N VAL A 571 -29.65 -17.94 -19.47
CA VAL A 571 -30.28 -18.99 -20.30
C VAL A 571 -31.10 -18.42 -21.45
N GLU A 572 -31.84 -17.33 -21.21
CA GLU A 572 -32.70 -16.71 -22.20
C GLU A 572 -31.89 -16.03 -23.31
N ARG A 573 -30.88 -15.21 -22.96
CA ARG A 573 -29.99 -14.58 -23.94
C ARG A 573 -29.15 -15.58 -24.70
N ALA A 574 -28.63 -16.60 -24.02
CA ALA A 574 -27.84 -17.64 -24.66
C ALA A 574 -28.66 -18.41 -25.71
N ASN A 575 -29.90 -18.79 -25.37
CA ASN A 575 -30.81 -19.42 -26.31
C ASN A 575 -31.11 -18.53 -27.52
N PHE A 576 -31.27 -17.22 -27.28
CA PHE A 576 -31.47 -16.26 -28.36
C PHE A 576 -30.23 -16.16 -29.28
N CYS A 577 -29.02 -16.02 -28.73
CA CYS A 577 -27.78 -15.98 -29.51
C CYS A 577 -27.59 -17.24 -30.36
N VAL A 578 -27.88 -18.43 -29.80
CA VAL A 578 -27.81 -19.71 -30.54
C VAL A 578 -28.83 -19.73 -31.68
N THR A 579 -30.05 -19.25 -31.43
CA THR A 579 -31.10 -19.17 -32.45
C THR A 579 -30.71 -18.21 -33.56
N TRP A 580 -30.22 -17.02 -33.21
CA TRP A 580 -29.72 -16.03 -34.17
C TRP A 580 -28.56 -16.59 -35.01
N TRP A 581 -27.59 -17.26 -34.38
CA TRP A 581 -26.44 -17.87 -35.06
C TRP A 581 -26.83 -18.96 -36.05
N SER A 582 -27.77 -19.83 -35.67
CA SER A 582 -28.13 -21.04 -36.43
C SER A 582 -29.24 -20.84 -37.47
N THR A 583 -30.20 -19.96 -37.20
CA THR A 583 -31.43 -19.84 -38.00
C THR A 583 -31.64 -18.47 -38.66
N ARG A 584 -30.93 -17.43 -38.21
CA ARG A 584 -31.09 -16.06 -38.73
C ARG A 584 -29.87 -15.55 -39.50
N SER A 585 -29.11 -16.46 -40.12
CA SER A 585 -27.91 -16.14 -40.91
C SER A 585 -26.79 -15.39 -40.14
N GLY A 586 -26.84 -15.37 -38.80
CA GLY A 586 -25.82 -14.67 -37.99
C GLY A 586 -24.40 -15.20 -38.22
N ARG A 587 -24.27 -16.52 -38.43
CA ARG A 587 -23.00 -17.15 -38.83
C ARG A 587 -22.46 -16.57 -40.14
N ASP A 588 -23.29 -16.50 -41.16
CA ASP A 588 -22.89 -16.06 -42.50
C ASP A 588 -22.56 -14.56 -42.48
N MET A 589 -23.29 -13.77 -41.69
CA MET A 589 -23.04 -12.34 -41.52
C MET A 589 -21.69 -12.05 -40.85
N LEU A 590 -21.29 -12.83 -39.84
CA LEU A 590 -20.01 -12.63 -39.13
C LEU A 590 -18.79 -13.08 -39.95
N LEU A 591 -18.94 -14.15 -40.76
CA LEU A 591 -17.86 -14.74 -41.54
C LEU A 591 -17.69 -14.14 -42.95
N ARG A 592 -18.67 -13.35 -43.42
CA ARG A 592 -18.76 -12.80 -44.78
C ARG A 592 -17.44 -12.28 -45.36
N LYS A 593 -16.71 -11.44 -44.61
CA LYS A 593 -15.45 -10.87 -45.10
C LYS A 593 -14.25 -11.81 -45.00
N SER A 594 -14.21 -12.69 -43.99
CA SER A 594 -13.13 -13.67 -43.85
C SER A 594 -13.13 -14.65 -45.02
N GLU A 595 -14.33 -15.07 -45.46
CA GLU A 595 -14.50 -15.96 -46.62
C GLU A 595 -14.20 -15.25 -47.96
N GLU A 596 -14.58 -13.97 -48.12
CA GLU A 596 -14.24 -13.16 -49.31
C GLU A 596 -12.72 -12.93 -49.46
N GLU A 597 -12.02 -12.67 -48.36
CA GLU A 597 -10.56 -12.47 -48.32
C GLU A 597 -9.78 -13.78 -48.54
N ASP A 598 -10.19 -14.88 -47.92
CA ASP A 598 -9.60 -16.21 -48.16
C ASP A 598 -9.78 -16.63 -49.62
N THR A 599 -10.97 -16.41 -50.20
CA THR A 599 -11.25 -16.71 -51.61
C THR A 599 -10.39 -15.86 -52.56
N GLN A 600 -10.07 -14.61 -52.21
CA GLN A 600 -9.15 -13.75 -52.97
C GLN A 600 -7.68 -14.19 -52.84
N LEU A 601 -7.22 -14.59 -51.64
CA LEU A 601 -5.89 -15.15 -51.40
C LEU A 601 -5.67 -16.47 -52.18
N TYR A 602 -6.65 -17.37 -52.17
CA TYR A 602 -6.62 -18.61 -52.95
C TYR A 602 -6.71 -18.35 -54.47
N SER A 603 -7.46 -17.33 -54.91
CA SER A 603 -7.53 -16.94 -56.33
C SER A 603 -6.22 -16.30 -56.84
N MET A 604 -5.46 -15.61 -55.98
CA MET A 604 -4.16 -15.00 -56.32
C MET A 604 -3.00 -16.03 -56.35
N SER A 605 -3.19 -17.24 -55.82
CA SER A 605 -2.23 -18.36 -55.95
C SER A 605 -2.42 -19.19 -57.23
N GLY A 606 -3.40 -18.85 -58.08
CA GLY A 606 -3.75 -19.58 -59.31
C GLY A 606 -3.03 -19.13 -60.59
N GLY A 607 -1.98 -18.31 -60.50
CA GLY A 607 -1.23 -17.77 -61.64
C GLY A 607 -0.09 -18.68 -62.14
N VAL A 608 -0.39 -19.47 -63.17
CA VAL A 608 0.47 -20.30 -64.05
C VAL A 608 1.99 -20.00 -64.06
N ALA A 609 2.81 -20.95 -63.59
CA ALA A 609 4.22 -21.06 -63.96
C ALA A 609 4.31 -21.70 -65.36
N MET A 610 4.46 -20.86 -66.39
CA MET A 610 4.70 -21.29 -67.76
C MET A 610 6.16 -21.80 -67.88
N GLN A 611 6.34 -23.12 -67.87
CA GLN A 611 7.64 -23.76 -68.12
C GLN A 611 8.09 -23.51 -69.56
N LEU A 612 9.16 -22.73 -69.73
CA LEU A 612 9.93 -22.64 -70.97
C LEU A 612 10.69 -23.95 -71.20
N ILE A 613 10.22 -24.73 -72.18
CA ILE A 613 10.96 -25.85 -72.75
C ILE A 613 12.09 -25.27 -73.61
N GLN A 614 13.34 -25.34 -73.13
CA GLN A 614 14.52 -25.19 -73.99
C GLN A 614 15.01 -26.58 -74.43
N SER A 615 14.77 -26.89 -75.69
CA SER A 615 15.39 -27.99 -76.42
C SER A 615 16.80 -27.60 -76.87
N LYS A 616 17.75 -28.52 -76.69
CA LYS A 616 19.16 -28.45 -77.12
C LYS A 616 19.34 -28.01 -78.58
N LEU A 617 20.10 -26.93 -78.79
CA LEU A 617 21.31 -26.88 -79.62
C LEU A 617 22.09 -25.59 -79.33
#